data_AF-A0A8W8NA61-F1
#
_entry.id   AF-A0A8W8NA61-F1
#
_cell.length_a   1.000
_cell.length_b   1.000
_cell.length_c   1.000
_cell.angle_alpha   90.00
_cell.angle_beta   90.00
_cell.angle_gamma   90.00
#
_symmetry.space_group_name_H-M   'P 1'
#
loop_
_entity.id
_entity.type
_entity.pdbx_description
1 polymer ?
#
loop_
_entity_poly.entity_id
_entity_poly.type
_entity_poly.pdbx_seq_one_letter_code
_entity_poly.pdbx_strand_id
1 'polypeptide(L)'
;PQVLRKFKISILFMCITLVFILTFTPRLVIMISEATNKGYWSGLTDNQIRASLFFYRFYIVNNIVNPFLYAAFDSRFKQEIKKRLSCFKKT
;
A
#
# COMPACT_ATOMS: atom_id res chain seq x y z
N PRO A 1 8.00 -23.51 16.58
CA PRO A 1 9.32 -22.86 16.82
C PRO A 1 9.23 -21.33 16.85
N GLN A 2 9.62 -20.69 17.98
CA GLN A 2 9.55 -19.22 18.18
C GLN A 2 10.32 -18.42 17.11
N VAL A 3 11.40 -19.00 16.58
CA VAL A 3 12.27 -18.41 15.54
C VAL A 3 11.51 -18.17 14.24
N LEU A 4 10.71 -19.15 13.78
CA LEU A 4 9.88 -19.03 12.57
C LEU A 4 8.86 -17.88 12.66
N ARG A 5 8.36 -17.58 13.86
CA ARG A 5 7.40 -16.49 14.08
C ARG A 5 8.08 -15.12 13.96
N LYS A 6 9.31 -14.98 14.45
CA LYS A 6 10.10 -13.74 14.31
C LYS A 6 10.40 -13.44 12.84
N PHE A 7 10.83 -14.44 12.06
CA PHE A 7 11.09 -14.28 10.63
C PHE A 7 9.85 -13.82 9.84
N LYS A 8 8.67 -14.39 10.11
CA LYS A 8 7.41 -13.97 9.46
C LYS A 8 7.06 -12.51 9.73
N ILE A 9 7.27 -12.05 10.97
CA ILE A 9 7.03 -10.66 11.37
C ILE A 9 8.02 -9.72 10.68
N SER A 10 9.32 -10.07 10.66
CA SER A 10 10.33 -9.27 9.96
C SER A 10 10.05 -9.17 8.46
N ILE A 11 9.63 -10.26 7.81
CA ILE A 11 9.23 -10.27 6.40
C ILE A 11 8.00 -9.38 6.17
N LEU A 12 6.98 -9.47 7.04
CA LEU A 12 5.81 -8.60 6.98
C LEU A 12 6.20 -7.12 7.04
N PHE A 13 7.04 -6.74 8.01
CA PHE A 13 7.54 -5.36 8.12
C PHE A 13 8.34 -4.94 6.88
N MET A 14 9.19 -5.81 6.35
CA MET A 14 9.94 -5.54 5.12
C MET A 14 9.00 -5.30 3.94
N CYS A 15 7.97 -6.14 3.76
CA CYS A 15 6.97 -5.97 2.71
C CYS A 15 6.19 -4.67 2.86
N ILE A 16 5.73 -4.32 4.06
CA ILE A 16 5.01 -3.06 4.31
C ILE A 16 5.89 -1.87 3.94
N THR A 17 7.16 -1.87 4.37
CA THR A 17 8.11 -0.79 4.05
C THR A 17 8.39 -0.70 2.55
N LEU A 18 8.57 -1.81 1.85
CA LEU A 18 8.78 -1.82 0.40
C LEU A 18 7.56 -1.27 -0.35
N VAL A 19 6.36 -1.68 0.03
CA VAL A 19 5.11 -1.16 -0.54
C VAL A 19 4.96 0.33 -0.26
N PHE A 20 5.29 0.77 0.96
CA PHE A 20 5.28 2.17 1.33
C PHE A 20 6.21 2.99 0.43
N ILE A 21 7.47 2.57 0.26
CA ILE A 21 8.43 3.25 -0.61
C ILE A 21 7.89 3.32 -2.05
N LEU A 22 7.49 2.18 -2.63
CA LEU A 22 7.01 2.13 -4.01
C LEU A 22 5.77 2.99 -4.28
N THR A 23 4.89 3.12 -3.29
CA THR A 23 3.62 3.86 -3.44
C THR A 23 3.74 5.34 -3.11
N PHE A 24 4.67 5.74 -2.22
CA PHE A 24 4.92 7.13 -1.87
C PHE A 24 5.91 7.83 -2.80
N THR A 25 6.91 7.13 -3.33
CA THR A 25 7.92 7.73 -4.21
C THR A 25 7.31 8.48 -5.40
N PRO A 26 6.33 7.93 -6.16
CA PRO A 26 5.74 8.64 -7.30
C PRO A 26 5.07 9.97 -6.89
N ARG A 27 4.42 9.98 -5.72
CA ARG A 27 3.79 11.19 -5.18
C ARG A 27 4.83 12.26 -4.83
N LEU A 28 5.94 11.87 -4.20
CA LEU A 28 7.02 12.80 -3.85
C LEU A 28 7.66 13.41 -5.08
N VAL A 29 7.91 12.62 -6.12
CA VAL A 29 8.50 13.11 -7.39
C VAL A 29 7.59 14.17 -8.03
N ILE A 30 6.27 13.93 -8.08
CA ILE A 30 5.31 14.90 -8.64
C ILE A 30 5.26 16.17 -7.78
N MET A 31 5.25 16.03 -6.45
CA MET A 31 5.20 17.17 -5.53
C MET A 31 6.45 18.07 -5.65
N ILE A 32 7.64 17.47 -5.79
CA ILE A 32 8.88 18.20 -6.03
C ILE A 32 8.86 18.89 -7.41
N SER A 33 8.34 18.20 -8.43
CA SER A 33 8.21 18.76 -9.78
C SER A 33 7.27 19.97 -9.82
N GLU A 34 6.14 19.90 -9.12
CA GLU A 34 5.19 21.00 -8.94
C GLU A 34 5.81 22.17 -8.15
N ALA A 35 6.56 21.88 -7.09
CA ALA A 35 7.23 22.92 -6.30
C ALA A 35 8.34 23.65 -7.08
N THR A 36 9.04 22.94 -7.97
CA THR A 36 10.16 23.49 -8.75
C THR A 36 9.66 24.26 -9.98
N ASN A 37 8.55 23.82 -10.59
CA ASN A 37 7.99 24.42 -11.80
C ASN A 37 6.54 24.84 -11.60
N LYS A 38 6.32 26.16 -11.43
CA LYS A 38 4.97 26.75 -11.26
C LYS A 38 4.04 26.51 -12.46
N GLY A 39 4.58 26.18 -13.63
CA GLY A 39 3.83 25.83 -14.84
C GLY A 39 3.76 24.32 -15.12
N TYR A 40 4.12 23.45 -14.16
CA TYR A 40 4.18 22.01 -14.34
C TYR A 40 2.91 21.44 -14.97
N TRP A 41 1.73 21.83 -14.45
CA TRP A 41 0.45 21.35 -14.97
C TRP A 41 0.06 21.95 -16.33
N SER A 42 0.45 23.20 -16.59
CA SER A 42 0.09 23.93 -17.82
C SER A 42 0.84 23.43 -19.05
N GLY A 43 2.00 22.80 -18.87
CA GLY A 43 2.81 22.23 -19.96
C GLY A 43 2.48 20.78 -20.30
N LEU A 44 1.55 20.13 -19.57
CA LEU A 44 1.21 18.73 -19.76
C LEU A 44 0.00 18.59 -20.68
N THR A 45 0.02 17.56 -21.53
CA THR A 45 -1.15 17.13 -22.29
C THR A 45 -2.20 16.49 -21.36
N ASP A 46 -3.47 16.45 -21.78
CA ASP A 46 -4.56 15.86 -21.00
C ASP A 46 -4.26 14.43 -20.52
N ASN A 47 -3.63 13.61 -21.37
CA ASN A 47 -3.26 12.24 -21.02
C ASN A 47 -2.16 12.21 -19.95
N GLN A 48 -1.18 13.10 -20.02
CA GLN A 48 -0.12 13.22 -19.02
C GLN A 48 -0.68 13.73 -17.70
N ILE A 49 -1.61 14.69 -17.71
CA ILE A 49 -2.29 15.15 -16.49
C ILE A 49 -3.01 13.98 -15.81
N ARG A 50 -3.75 13.16 -16.57
CA ARG A 50 -4.43 11.97 -16.02
C ARG A 50 -3.44 10.97 -15.43
N ALA A 51 -2.34 10.67 -16.13
CA ALA A 51 -1.30 9.77 -15.64
C ALA A 51 -0.65 10.31 -14.36
N SER A 52 -0.27 11.60 -14.34
CA SER A 52 0.29 12.25 -13.15
C SER A 52 -0.69 12.22 -11.98
N LEU A 53 -1.97 12.50 -12.20
CA LEU A 53 -2.99 12.39 -11.16
C LEU A 53 -3.17 10.96 -10.64
N PHE A 54 -3.06 9.95 -11.51
CA PHE A 54 -3.08 8.55 -11.10
C PHE A 54 -1.90 8.22 -10.18
N PHE A 55 -0.68 8.56 -10.57
CA PHE A 55 0.53 8.35 -9.76
C PHE A 55 0.54 9.19 -8.47
N TYR A 56 -0.02 10.39 -8.52
CA TYR A 56 -0.18 11.25 -7.34
C TYR A 56 -1.08 10.60 -6.28
N ARG A 57 -2.12 9.87 -6.71
CA ARG A 57 -3.06 9.13 -5.85
C ARG A 57 -2.62 7.71 -5.53
N PHE A 58 -1.52 7.23 -6.11
CA PHE A 58 -1.05 5.85 -5.98
C PHE A 58 -0.69 5.47 -4.53
N TYR A 59 -0.38 6.45 -3.67
CA TYR A 59 -0.17 6.23 -2.23
C TYR A 59 -1.38 5.59 -1.52
N ILE A 60 -2.60 5.68 -2.08
CA ILE A 60 -3.79 5.02 -1.53
C ILE A 60 -3.59 3.50 -1.49
N VAL A 61 -2.87 2.93 -2.47
CA VAL A 61 -2.57 1.50 -2.53
C VAL A 61 -1.83 1.04 -1.27
N ASN A 62 -1.01 1.89 -0.65
CA ASN A 62 -0.33 1.58 0.62
C ASN A 62 -1.33 1.17 1.72
N ASN A 63 -2.45 1.89 1.81
CA ASN A 63 -3.47 1.61 2.82
C ASN A 63 -4.28 0.35 2.49
N ILE A 64 -4.47 0.08 1.19
CA ILE A 64 -5.19 -1.10 0.72
C ILE A 64 -4.38 -2.37 1.00
N VAL A 65 -3.06 -2.35 0.76
CA VAL A 65 -2.20 -3.53 0.81
C VAL A 65 -1.97 -4.07 2.23
N ASN A 66 -2.01 -3.22 3.26
CA ASN A 66 -1.78 -3.62 4.65
C ASN A 66 -2.69 -4.79 5.10
N PRO A 67 -4.04 -4.72 4.98
CA PRO A 67 -4.94 -5.86 5.21
C PRO A 67 -4.56 -7.14 4.44
N PHE A 68 -4.12 -7.04 3.19
CA PHE A 68 -3.72 -8.21 2.40
C PHE A 68 -2.41 -8.81 2.89
N LEU A 69 -1.45 -7.99 3.33
CA LEU A 69 -0.21 -8.46 3.92
C LEU A 69 -0.47 -9.17 5.25
N TYR A 70 -1.31 -8.62 6.13
CA TYR A 70 -1.74 -9.32 7.34
C TYR A 70 -2.50 -10.60 6.99
N ALA A 71 -3.43 -10.53 6.03
CA ALA A 71 -4.16 -11.69 5.56
C ALA A 71 -3.28 -12.74 4.89
N ALA A 72 -2.11 -12.42 4.33
CA ALA A 72 -1.22 -13.39 3.70
C ALA A 72 -0.23 -14.01 4.70
N PHE A 73 0.41 -13.18 5.52
CA PHE A 73 1.55 -13.55 6.36
C PHE A 73 1.20 -13.80 7.84
N ASP A 74 0.09 -13.26 8.33
CA ASP A 74 -0.37 -13.52 9.70
C ASP A 74 -1.39 -14.66 9.73
N SER A 75 -0.89 -15.86 10.08
CA SER A 75 -1.72 -17.05 10.27
C SER A 75 -2.72 -16.94 11.42
N ARG A 76 -2.46 -16.12 12.44
CA ARG A 76 -3.46 -15.86 13.50
C ARG A 76 -4.58 -14.98 12.99
N PHE A 77 -4.24 -13.96 12.20
CA PHE A 77 -5.23 -13.10 11.56
C PHE A 77 -6.18 -13.90 10.66
N LYS A 78 -5.66 -14.83 9.84
CA LYS A 78 -6.49 -15.76 9.05
C LYS A 78 -7.44 -16.60 9.92
N GLN A 79 -6.95 -17.11 11.04
CA GLN A 79 -7.74 -17.95 11.94
C GLN A 79 -8.87 -17.16 12.62
N GLU A 80 -8.59 -15.93 13.08
CA GLU A 80 -9.60 -15.07 13.70
C GLU A 80 -10.64 -14.59 12.68
N ILE A 81 -10.24 -14.24 11.45
CA ILE A 81 -11.19 -13.92 10.37
C ILE A 81 -12.10 -15.12 10.06
N LYS A 82 -11.51 -16.32 9.89
CA LYS A 82 -12.28 -17.54 9.61
C LYS A 82 -13.26 -17.87 10.74
N LYS A 83 -12.86 -17.67 11.99
CA LYS A 83 -13.69 -17.86 13.18
C LYS A 83 -14.85 -16.86 13.24
N ARG A 84 -14.59 -15.57 12.98
CA ARG A 84 -15.62 -14.52 12.94
C ARG A 84 -16.62 -14.74 11.79
N LEU A 85 -16.13 -15.11 10.61
CA LEU A 85 -16.97 -15.42 9.45
C LEU A 85 -17.78 -16.72 9.63
N SER A 86 -17.25 -17.75 10.28
CA SER A 86 -18.02 -18.98 10.54
C SER A 86 -19.11 -18.78 11.60
N CYS A 87 -18.92 -17.85 12.54
CA CYS A 87 -19.99 -17.40 13.44
C CYS A 87 -21.08 -16.62 12.69
N PHE A 88 -20.70 -15.75 11.73
CA PHE A 88 -21.65 -15.02 10.89
C PHE A 88 -22.46 -15.92 9.95
N LYS A 89 -21.94 -17.10 9.61
CA LYS A 89 -22.61 -18.08 8.75
C LYS A 89 -23.61 -18.99 9.51
N LYS A 90 -23.69 -18.85 10.84
CA LYS A 90 -24.53 -19.66 11.73
C LYS A 90 -25.73 -18.90 12.31
N THR A 91 -25.89 -17.62 11.94
CA THR A 91 -27.08 -16.80 12.16
C THR A 91 -27.77 -16.61 10.82
#